data_AF-A0A815HCN1-F1
#
_entry.id   AF-A0A815HCN1-F1
#
_cell.length_a   1.000
_cell.length_b   1.000
_cell.length_c   1.000
_cell.angle_alpha   90.00
_cell.angle_beta   90.00
_cell.angle_gamma   90.00
#
_symmetry.space_group_name_H-M   'P 1'
#
loop_
_entity.id
_entity.type
_entity.pdbx_description
1 polymer ?
#
loop_
_entity_poly.entity_id
_entity_poly.type
_entity_poly.pdbx_seq_one_letter_code
_entity_poly.pdbx_strand_id
1 'polypeptide(L)'
;MNRTVKILLLVIILNFYCLLNINGQSTQISTYCNPINIDYTYSIYNANENISYRSGADPAVVKFRNEYYMFVTRSMGYWHSIDLLHWSFINPEKG
;
A
#
# COMPACT_ATOMS: atom_id res chain seq x y z
N MET A 1 40.58 44.37 9.48
CA MET A 1 39.71 43.87 8.40
C MET A 1 38.47 44.74 8.29
N ASN A 2 38.19 45.28 7.10
CA ASN A 2 37.15 46.29 6.86
C ASN A 2 35.74 45.77 7.20
N ARG A 3 34.86 46.64 7.70
CA ARG A 3 33.47 46.30 8.10
C ARG A 3 32.70 45.60 6.95
N THR A 4 32.92 46.04 5.72
CA THR A 4 32.35 45.46 4.50
C THR A 4 32.78 44.00 4.27
N VAL A 5 34.05 43.67 4.54
CA VAL A 5 34.59 42.32 4.36
C VAL A 5 33.99 41.34 5.38
N LYS A 6 33.75 41.80 6.61
CA LYS A 6 33.08 40.99 7.65
C LYS A 6 31.64 40.65 7.27
N ILE A 7 30.90 41.60 6.69
CA ILE A 7 29.52 41.38 6.23
C ILE A 7 29.49 40.37 5.08
N LEU A 8 30.42 40.49 4.11
CA LEU A 8 30.49 39.58 2.98
C LEU A 8 30.75 38.12 3.43
N LEU A 9 31.70 37.94 4.36
CA LEU A 9 32.01 36.63 4.94
C LEU A 9 30.80 36.03 5.67
N LEU A 10 30.05 36.85 6.42
CA LEU A 10 28.86 36.40 7.13
C LEU A 10 27.77 35.91 6.17
N VAL A 11 27.56 36.62 5.06
CA VAL A 11 26.58 36.24 4.02
C VAL A 11 26.96 34.92 3.35
N ILE A 12 28.25 34.71 3.05
CA ILE A 12 28.75 33.47 2.44
C ILE A 12 28.54 32.29 3.39
N ILE A 13 28.87 32.47 4.68
CA ILE A 13 28.67 31.44 5.70
C ILE A 13 27.19 31.09 5.82
N LEU A 14 26.30 32.09 5.89
CA LEU A 14 24.85 31.84 5.96
C LEU A 14 24.33 31.06 4.75
N ASN A 15 24.77 31.42 3.54
CA ASN A 15 24.38 30.71 2.32
C ASN A 15 24.87 29.26 2.33
N PHE A 16 26.11 29.03 2.78
CA PHE A 16 26.66 27.68 2.90
C PHE A 16 25.87 26.84 3.90
N TYR A 17 25.49 27.39 5.05
CA TYR A 17 24.64 26.71 6.03
C TYR A 17 23.25 26.39 5.48
N CYS A 18 22.64 27.25 4.66
CA CYS A 18 21.35 26.97 4.01
C CYS A 18 21.47 25.81 3.00
N LEU A 19 22.54 25.74 2.23
CA LEU A 19 22.77 24.67 1.25
C LEU A 19 22.93 23.29 1.92
N LEU A 20 23.47 23.24 3.14
CA LEU A 20 23.64 22.00 3.90
C LEU A 20 22.31 21.43 4.46
N ASN A 21 21.22 22.19 4.43
CA ASN A 21 19.94 21.80 5.03
C ASN A 21 18.84 21.47 4.01
N ILE A 22 19.22 21.13 2.77
CA ILE A 22 18.26 20.68 1.75
C ILE A 22 17.79 19.27 2.10
N ASN A 23 16.72 19.18 2.90
CA ASN A 23 15.98 17.94 3.12
C ASN A 23 14.80 17.91 2.15
N GLY A 24 14.75 16.89 1.28
CA GLY A 24 13.61 16.68 0.39
C GLY A 24 12.35 16.30 1.17
N GLN A 25 11.18 16.78 0.74
CA GLN A 25 9.91 16.31 1.29
C GLN A 25 9.70 14.83 0.91
N SER A 26 9.44 13.98 1.90
CA SER A 26 9.05 12.59 1.66
C SER A 26 7.64 12.58 1.06
N THR A 27 7.52 12.15 -0.19
CA THR A 27 6.24 11.97 -0.90
C THR A 27 5.59 10.62 -0.57
N GLN A 28 5.75 10.13 0.66
CA GLN A 28 5.21 8.83 1.02
C GLN A 28 3.69 8.95 1.19
N ILE A 29 2.98 8.30 0.27
CA ILE A 29 1.52 8.21 0.27
C ILE A 29 1.09 7.51 1.56
N SER A 30 0.32 8.18 2.41
CA SER A 30 -0.16 7.65 3.70
C SER A 30 -1.32 6.67 3.54
N THR A 31 -2.07 6.79 2.43
CA THR A 31 -3.27 6.00 2.14
C THR A 31 -3.20 5.45 0.73
N TYR A 32 -3.25 4.14 0.60
CA TYR A 32 -3.21 3.47 -0.69
C TYR A 32 -4.55 2.78 -0.95
N CYS A 33 -5.07 2.92 -2.18
CA CYS A 33 -6.19 2.12 -2.63
C CYS A 33 -5.67 0.73 -2.97
N ASN A 34 -6.10 -0.30 -2.25
CA ASN A 34 -5.70 -1.67 -2.51
C ASN A 34 -6.18 -2.11 -3.92
N PRO A 35 -5.29 -2.23 -4.93
CA PRO A 35 -5.65 -2.51 -6.31
C PRO A 35 -5.88 -4.02 -6.51
N ILE A 36 -6.06 -4.78 -5.42
CA ILE A 36 -6.32 -6.20 -5.50
C ILE A 36 -7.61 -6.46 -6.28
N ASN A 37 -7.45 -7.14 -7.40
CA ASN A 37 -8.56 -7.67 -8.18
C ASN A 37 -9.04 -8.93 -7.45
N ILE A 38 -9.98 -8.75 -6.53
CA ILE A 38 -10.62 -9.87 -5.84
C ILE A 38 -11.50 -10.58 -6.85
N ASP A 39 -11.33 -11.89 -7.00
CA ASP A 39 -12.21 -12.69 -7.85
C ASP A 39 -13.60 -12.75 -7.22
N TYR A 40 -14.55 -12.03 -7.84
CA TYR A 40 -15.95 -11.97 -7.44
C TYR A 40 -16.69 -13.20 -8.00
N THR A 41 -17.04 -14.18 -7.16
CA THR A 41 -17.79 -15.38 -7.60
C THR A 41 -19.18 -15.44 -6.95
N TYR A 42 -20.24 -15.68 -7.73
CA TYR A 42 -21.57 -16.00 -7.17
C TYR A 42 -22.17 -17.27 -7.79
N SER A 43 -22.77 -18.08 -6.91
CA SER A 43 -23.66 -19.22 -7.18
C SER A 43 -23.03 -20.43 -7.92
N ILE A 44 -22.94 -21.54 -7.18
CA ILE A 44 -22.61 -22.90 -7.68
C ILE A 44 -23.71 -23.41 -8.64
N TYR A 45 -24.90 -22.79 -8.63
CA TYR A 45 -26.08 -23.29 -9.34
C TYR A 45 -26.10 -22.96 -10.86
N ASN A 46 -25.46 -21.89 -11.32
CA ASN A 46 -25.48 -21.47 -12.74
C ASN A 46 -24.08 -21.23 -13.32
N ALA A 47 -23.02 -21.78 -12.69
CA ALA A 47 -21.64 -21.65 -13.17
C ALA A 47 -21.46 -22.13 -14.64
N ASN A 48 -22.32 -23.05 -15.10
CA ASN A 48 -22.32 -23.59 -16.46
C ASN A 48 -22.93 -22.65 -17.51
N GLU A 49 -23.64 -21.59 -17.12
CA GLU A 49 -24.37 -20.70 -18.03
C GLU A 49 -23.58 -19.43 -18.41
N ASN A 50 -22.36 -19.28 -17.90
CA ASN A 50 -21.44 -18.18 -18.24
C ASN A 50 -22.02 -16.77 -17.95
N ILE A 51 -22.95 -16.66 -17.00
CA ILE A 51 -23.58 -15.39 -16.60
C ILE A 51 -22.88 -14.86 -15.35
N SER A 52 -22.19 -13.72 -15.48
CA SER A 52 -21.48 -13.06 -14.38
C SER A 52 -22.40 -12.10 -13.63
N TYR A 53 -22.70 -12.40 -12.36
CA TYR A 53 -23.35 -11.48 -11.43
C TYR A 53 -22.38 -11.15 -10.28
N ARG A 54 -22.13 -9.85 -10.05
CA ARG A 54 -21.12 -9.30 -9.13
C ARG A 54 -21.45 -9.64 -7.68
N SER A 55 -20.65 -10.47 -6.99
CA SER A 55 -20.94 -10.82 -5.59
C SER A 55 -19.80 -11.39 -4.71
N GLY A 56 -18.54 -11.07 -5.01
CA GLY A 56 -17.46 -11.15 -4.01
C GLY A 56 -17.64 -10.07 -2.94
N ALA A 57 -18.68 -10.20 -2.13
CA ALA A 57 -19.04 -9.21 -1.12
C ALA A 57 -18.25 -9.41 0.17
N ASP A 58 -18.02 -8.31 0.86
CA ASP A 58 -17.57 -8.22 2.26
C ASP A 58 -16.17 -8.81 2.57
N PRO A 59 -15.08 -8.29 1.95
CA PRO A 59 -13.74 -8.65 2.35
C PRO A 59 -13.48 -8.24 3.81
N ALA A 60 -13.08 -9.20 4.64
CA ALA A 60 -12.63 -8.97 6.02
C ALA A 60 -11.13 -9.23 6.13
N VAL A 61 -10.37 -8.22 6.57
CA VAL A 61 -8.92 -8.32 6.78
C VAL A 61 -8.61 -8.44 8.27
N VAL A 62 -7.81 -9.44 8.63
CA VAL A 62 -7.32 -9.68 9.98
C VAL A 62 -5.79 -9.60 10.00
N LYS A 63 -5.24 -8.91 11.01
CA LYS A 63 -3.81 -8.93 11.29
C LYS A 63 -3.48 -10.07 12.25
N PHE A 64 -2.60 -10.97 11.86
CA PHE A 64 -2.12 -12.07 12.71
C PHE A 64 -0.62 -12.24 12.53
N ARG A 65 0.14 -12.34 13.64
CA ARG A 65 1.61 -12.50 13.63
C ARG A 65 2.36 -11.50 12.73
N ASN A 66 1.88 -10.26 12.72
CA ASN A 66 2.43 -9.17 11.91
C ASN A 66 2.24 -9.31 10.38
N GLU A 67 1.33 -10.18 9.96
CA GLU A 67 0.92 -10.37 8.57
C GLU A 67 -0.58 -10.15 8.44
N TYR A 68 -1.07 -10.06 7.21
CA TYR A 68 -2.46 -9.74 6.88
C TYR A 68 -3.11 -10.89 6.13
N TYR A 69 -4.31 -11.23 6.56
CA TYR A 69 -5.11 -12.32 6.01
C TYR A 69 -6.47 -11.75 5.64
N MET A 70 -6.86 -11.87 4.37
CA MET A 70 -8.13 -11.38 3.86
C MET A 70 -9.02 -12.55 3.47
N PHE A 71 -10.19 -12.59 4.09
CA PHE A 71 -11.23 -13.57 3.82
C PHE A 71 -12.33 -12.89 3.02
N VAL A 72 -12.68 -13.47 1.89
CA VAL A 72 -13.76 -12.97 1.02
C VAL A 72 -14.83 -14.04 0.96
N THR A 73 -16.08 -13.60 0.98
CA THR A 73 -17.22 -14.51 0.88
C THR A 73 -17.11 -15.36 -0.39
N ARG A 74 -17.25 -16.69 -0.24
CA ARG A 74 -17.27 -17.68 -1.35
C ARG A 74 -16.00 -17.78 -2.20
N SER A 75 -14.86 -17.26 -1.76
CA SER A 75 -13.58 -17.38 -2.49
C SER A 75 -13.00 -18.79 -2.52
N MET A 76 -13.49 -19.74 -1.70
CA MET A 76 -12.91 -21.07 -1.51
C MET A 76 -11.44 -21.05 -1.04
N GLY A 77 -10.96 -19.91 -0.53
CA GLY A 77 -9.59 -19.67 -0.10
C GLY A 77 -9.45 -18.32 0.57
N TYR A 78 -8.23 -17.85 0.78
CA TYR A 78 -7.97 -16.55 1.40
C TYR A 78 -6.75 -15.88 0.80
N TRP A 79 -6.63 -14.57 0.94
CA TRP A 79 -5.44 -13.84 0.50
C TRP A 79 -4.52 -13.55 1.68
N HIS A 80 -3.23 -13.63 1.44
CA HIS A 80 -2.18 -13.33 2.41
C HIS A 80 -1.28 -12.21 1.90
N SER A 81 -0.87 -11.32 2.81
CA SER A 81 0.04 -10.21 2.52
C SER A 81 0.90 -9.87 3.73
N ILE A 82 2.12 -9.38 3.49
CA ILE A 82 3.02 -8.85 4.53
C ILE A 82 3.07 -7.31 4.55
N ASP A 83 2.59 -6.66 3.49
CA ASP A 83 2.75 -5.22 3.26
C ASP A 83 1.44 -4.50 2.89
N LEU A 84 0.32 -5.22 2.83
CA LEU A 84 -0.99 -4.78 2.31
C LEU A 84 -1.00 -4.40 0.82
N LEU A 85 0.17 -4.40 0.16
CA LEU A 85 0.34 -3.99 -1.23
C LEU A 85 0.24 -5.20 -2.16
N HIS A 86 0.91 -6.28 -1.79
CA HIS A 86 1.01 -7.51 -2.57
C HIS A 86 0.28 -8.63 -1.85
N TRP A 87 -0.63 -9.28 -2.58
CA TRP A 87 -1.47 -10.34 -2.02
C TRP A 87 -1.29 -11.64 -2.81
N SER A 88 -1.16 -12.74 -2.08
CA SER A 88 -1.14 -14.10 -2.65
C SER A 88 -2.40 -14.84 -2.26
N PHE A 89 -3.10 -15.40 -3.25
CA PHE A 89 -4.26 -16.25 -2.99
C PHE A 89 -3.81 -17.65 -2.57
N ILE A 90 -4.32 -18.13 -1.44
CA ILE A 90 -4.05 -19.45 -0.89
C ILE A 90 -5.34 -20.27 -1.01
N ASN A 91 -5.25 -21.34 -1.79
CA ASN A 91 -6.31 -22.35 -1.92
C ASN A 91 -6.00 -23.51 -0.96
N PRO A 92 -6.72 -23.65 0.17
CA PRO A 92 -6.58 -24.83 1.00
C PRO A 92 -7.13 -26.03 0.20
N GLU A 93 -6.27 -27.00 -0.11
CA GLU A 93 -6.68 -28.22 -0.79
C GLU A 93 -7.88 -28.87 -0.06
N LYS A 94 -8.83 -29.41 -0.83
CA LYS A 94 -9.94 -30.18 -0.27
C LYS A 94 -9.36 -31.41 0.41
N GLY A 95 -9.39 -31.43 1.74
CA GLY A 95 -9.21 -32.64 2.54
C GLY A 95 -10.32 -33.66 2.28
#